data_AF-A0A950M397-F1
#
_entry.id   AF-A0A950M397-F1
#
_cell.length_a   1.000
_cell.length_b   1.000
_cell.length_c   1.000
_cell.angle_alpha   90.00
_cell.angle_beta   90.00
_cell.angle_gamma   90.00
#
_symmetry.space_group_name_H-M   'P 1'
#
loop_
_entity.id
_entity.type
_entity.pdbx_description
1 polymer ?
#
loop_
_entity_poly.entity_id
_entity_poly.type
_entity_poly.pdbx_seq_one_letter_code
_entity_poly.pdbx_strand_id
1 'polypeptide(L)'
;MEPLRIVPTFSTEDAAWLRRNKTEVPRFWAGHGVAPQTGDALRIGGRQFIVQARIWEHDGQGAVLKLFLSDSHAQSDTVFM
;
A
#
# COMPACT_ATOMS: atom_id res chain seq x y z
N MET A 1 -1.86 -6.26 23.04
CA MET A 1 -1.16 -5.52 21.98
C MET A 1 -2.20 -4.76 21.20
N GLU A 2 -2.05 -3.45 21.03
CA GLU A 2 -2.92 -2.71 20.13
C GLU A 2 -2.70 -3.17 18.69
N PRO A 3 -3.77 -3.28 17.88
CA PRO A 3 -3.64 -3.72 16.49
C PRO A 3 -2.82 -2.71 15.69
N LEU A 4 -1.86 -3.23 14.92
CA LEU A 4 -0.98 -2.42 14.10
C LEU A 4 -1.80 -1.64 13.05
N ARG A 5 -1.81 -0.31 13.14
CA ARG A 5 -2.48 0.53 12.14
C ARG A 5 -1.53 0.79 10.98
N ILE A 6 -1.84 0.21 9.83
CA ILE A 6 -1.00 0.29 8.63
C ILE A 6 -1.78 1.02 7.54
N VAL A 7 -1.14 2.01 6.92
CA VAL A 7 -1.73 2.86 5.88
C VAL A 7 -0.85 2.81 4.63
N PRO A 8 -1.32 2.20 3.53
CA PRO A 8 -0.66 2.30 2.24
C PRO A 8 -0.76 3.73 1.68
N THR A 9 0.35 4.27 1.24
CA THR A 9 0.47 5.57 0.58
C THR A 9 0.82 5.31 -0.88
N PHE A 10 -0.09 5.70 -1.77
CA PHE A 10 0.03 5.55 -3.22
C PHE A 10 0.53 6.85 -3.86
N SER A 11 1.06 6.77 -5.08
CA SER A 11 1.24 7.96 -5.91
C SER A 11 -0.10 8.62 -6.24
N THR A 12 -0.07 9.89 -6.63
CA THR A 12 -1.28 10.65 -6.98
C THR A 12 -2.07 9.97 -8.11
N GLU A 13 -1.36 9.41 -9.09
CA GLU A 13 -1.97 8.70 -10.21
C GLU A 13 -2.69 7.43 -9.75
N ASP A 14 -2.02 6.61 -8.94
CA ASP A 14 -2.57 5.34 -8.45
C ASP A 14 -3.74 5.56 -7.47
N ALA A 15 -3.65 6.56 -6.60
CA ALA A 15 -4.75 6.97 -5.74
C ALA A 15 -5.98 7.41 -6.56
N ALA A 16 -5.76 8.13 -7.65
CA ALA A 16 -6.84 8.53 -8.56
C ALA A 16 -7.42 7.31 -9.31
N TRP A 17 -6.57 6.38 -9.75
CA TRP A 17 -7.02 5.14 -10.40
C TRP A 17 -7.86 4.27 -9.47
N LEU A 18 -7.42 4.02 -8.23
CA LEU A 18 -8.18 3.24 -7.23
C LEU A 18 -9.58 3.82 -7.01
N ARG A 19 -9.65 5.15 -6.82
CA ARG A 19 -10.91 5.88 -6.63
C ARG A 19 -11.84 5.78 -7.85
N ARG A 20 -11.32 5.96 -9.07
CA ARG A 20 -12.13 5.87 -10.31
C ARG A 20 -12.71 4.46 -10.51
N ASN A 21 -11.94 3.42 -10.19
CA ASN A 21 -12.36 2.03 -10.38
C ASN A 21 -13.15 1.48 -9.19
N LYS A 22 -13.34 2.26 -8.11
CA LYS A 22 -13.96 1.81 -6.85
C LYS A 22 -13.28 0.56 -6.29
N THR A 23 -11.96 0.46 -6.46
CA THR A 23 -11.17 -0.67 -5.98
C THR A 23 -11.04 -0.57 -4.46
N GLU A 24 -11.59 -1.53 -3.73
CA GLU A 24 -11.33 -1.65 -2.30
C GLU A 24 -9.86 -1.97 -2.03
N VAL A 25 -9.28 -1.29 -1.03
CA VAL A 25 -7.96 -1.61 -0.50
C VAL A 25 -8.16 -2.50 0.73
N PRO A 26 -7.83 -3.80 0.66
CA PRO A 26 -7.98 -4.70 1.79
C PRO A 26 -7.19 -4.25 3.01
N ARG A 27 -7.67 -4.64 4.19
CA ARG A 27 -6.89 -4.52 5.44
C ARG A 27 -5.84 -5.63 5.51
N PHE A 28 -4.85 -5.58 4.62
CA PHE A 28 -3.88 -6.67 4.37
C PHE A 28 -3.18 -7.22 5.63
N TRP A 29 -3.03 -6.42 6.68
CA TRP A 29 -2.29 -6.80 7.88
C TRP A 29 -3.16 -6.90 9.14
N ALA A 30 -4.47 -6.96 9.00
CA ALA A 30 -5.35 -7.21 10.14
C ALA A 30 -5.00 -8.56 10.78
N GLY A 31 -4.60 -8.55 12.06
CA GLY A 31 -4.23 -9.77 12.79
C GLY A 31 -2.80 -10.29 12.54
N HIS A 32 -1.99 -9.60 11.73
CA HIS A 32 -0.59 -9.97 11.53
C HIS A 32 0.29 -9.51 12.71
N GLY A 33 1.18 -10.39 13.20
CA GLY A 33 2.13 -10.08 14.26
C GLY A 33 3.43 -9.42 13.80
N VAL A 34 3.63 -9.28 12.48
CA VAL A 34 4.85 -8.75 11.88
C VAL A 34 4.49 -7.64 10.91
N ALA A 35 5.17 -6.51 11.05
CA ALA A 35 5.02 -5.37 10.17
C ALA A 35 5.66 -5.63 8.79
N PRO A 36 5.05 -5.17 7.70
CA PRO A 36 5.63 -5.24 6.36
C PRO A 36 6.98 -4.51 6.26
N GLN A 37 7.80 -5.00 5.34
CA GLN A 37 9.16 -4.55 5.08
C GLN A 37 9.27 -3.95 3.69
N THR A 38 10.33 -3.18 3.46
CA THR A 38 10.72 -2.74 2.12
C THR A 38 10.97 -3.97 1.24
N GLY A 39 10.45 -3.97 0.02
CA GLY A 39 10.51 -5.07 -0.92
C GLY A 39 9.29 -5.99 -0.90
N ASP A 40 8.43 -5.92 0.13
CA ASP A 40 7.18 -6.67 0.16
C ASP A 40 6.25 -6.21 -0.97
N ALA A 41 5.53 -7.16 -1.58
CA ALA A 41 4.62 -6.89 -2.68
C ALA A 41 3.15 -6.93 -2.23
N LEU A 42 2.37 -5.95 -2.68
CA LEU A 42 0.92 -5.92 -2.56
C LEU A 42 0.28 -6.08 -3.92
N ARG A 43 -0.85 -6.80 -3.98
CA ARG A 43 -1.69 -6.85 -5.18
C ARG A 43 -3.08 -6.30 -4.88
N ILE A 44 -3.45 -5.25 -5.61
CA ILE A 44 -4.71 -4.52 -5.43
C ILE A 44 -5.32 -4.28 -6.81
N GLY A 45 -6.56 -4.75 -7.02
CA GLY A 45 -7.29 -4.55 -8.27
C GLY A 45 -6.54 -5.02 -9.54
N GLY A 46 -5.77 -6.12 -9.44
CA GLY A 46 -4.98 -6.65 -10.55
C GLY A 46 -3.63 -5.98 -10.80
N ARG A 47 -3.27 -4.95 -10.02
CA ARG A 47 -1.97 -4.29 -10.09
C ARG A 47 -1.05 -4.70 -8.94
N GLN A 48 0.26 -4.67 -9.17
CA GLN A 48 1.27 -4.97 -8.16
C GLN A 48 1.98 -3.70 -7.71
N PHE A 49 2.17 -3.57 -6.39
CA PHE A 49 2.84 -2.46 -5.75
C PHE A 49 3.94 -3.02 -4.85
N ILE A 50 5.12 -2.38 -4.84
CA ILE A 50 6.22 -2.77 -3.96
C ILE A 50 6.34 -1.75 -2.84
N VAL A 51 6.49 -2.20 -1.60
CA VAL A 51 6.83 -1.30 -0.48
C VAL A 51 8.23 -0.76 -0.72
N GLN A 52 8.35 0.52 -1.04
CA GLN A 52 9.64 1.19 -1.27
C GLN A 52 10.21 1.77 0.03
N ALA A 53 9.34 2.31 0.87
CA ALA A 53 9.74 2.86 2.16
C ALA A 53 8.65 2.67 3.21
N ARG A 54 9.04 2.81 4.47
CA ARG A 54 8.14 2.72 5.61
C ARG A 54 8.51 3.75 6.67
N ILE A 55 7.51 4.36 7.28
CA ILE A 55 7.69 5.36 8.34
C ILE A 55 6.69 5.10 9.45
N TRP A 56 7.18 5.06 10.68
CA TRP A 56 6.35 5.13 11.87
C TRP A 56 6.03 6.58 12.18
N GLU A 57 4.74 6.87 12.27
CA GLU A 57 4.23 8.15 12.75
C GLU A 57 3.39 7.91 14.01
N HIS A 58 3.18 8.98 14.77
CA HIS A 58 2.19 8.99 15.83
C HIS A 58 1.07 9.93 15.42
N ASP A 59 -0.13 9.41 15.18
CA ASP A 59 -1.32 10.23 15.01
C ASP A 59 -2.05 10.41 16.35
N GLY A 60 -3.06 11.28 16.41
CA GLY A 60 -3.82 11.52 17.63
C GLY A 60 -4.56 10.29 18.19
N GLN A 61 -4.46 9.12 17.55
CA GLN A 61 -5.04 7.84 17.97
C GLN A 61 -3.99 6.76 18.26
N GLY A 62 -2.70 7.01 17.97
CA GLY A 62 -1.59 6.11 18.29
C GLY A 62 -0.56 5.97 17.16
N ALA A 63 0.28 4.94 17.25
CA ALA A 63 1.30 4.66 16.25
C ALA A 63 0.69 4.15 14.93
N VAL A 64 1.10 4.75 13.81
CA VAL A 64 0.70 4.39 12.46
C VAL A 64 1.92 4.09 11.61
N LEU A 65 1.92 2.95 10.92
CA LEU A 65 2.92 2.62 9.92
C LEU A 65 2.42 3.05 8.55
N LYS A 66 3.06 4.07 7.96
CA LYS A 66 2.86 4.41 6.55
C LYS A 66 3.77 3.60 5.66
N LEU A 67 3.22 3.04 4.60
CA LEU A 67 3.96 2.31 3.57
C LEU A 67 3.92 3.10 2.27
N PHE A 68 5.07 3.52 1.79
CA PHE A 68 5.17 4.20 0.51
C PHE A 68 5.34 3.15 -0.57
N LEU A 69 4.37 3.10 -1.47
CA LEU A 69 4.30 2.10 -2.51
C LEU A 69 4.92 2.63 -3.81
N SER A 70 5.53 1.73 -4.58
CA SER A 70 5.92 2.00 -5.96
C SER A 70 4.70 2.36 -6.80
N ASP A 71 4.96 2.99 -7.94
CA ASP A 71 3.94 3.07 -8.97
C ASP A 71 3.54 1.66 -9.41
N SER A 72 2.26 1.52 -9.70
CA SER A 72 1.65 0.29 -10.17
C SER A 72 1.86 0.02 -11.65
N HIS A 73 2.36 1.03 -12.37
CA HIS A 73 2.69 0.99 -13.77
C HIS A 73 4.11 1.48 -13.98
N ALA A 74 5.01 0.60 -14.42
CA ALA A 74 6.30 1.05 -14.91
C ALA A 74 6.13 1.51 -16.36
N GLN A 75 6.85 2.56 -16.78
CA GLN A 75 6.86 2.98 -18.20
C GLN A 75 7.32 1.86 -19.15
N SER A 76 8.03 0.86 -18.63
CA SER A 76 8.47 -0.33 -19.36
C SER A 76 7.42 -1.45 -19.43
N ASP A 77 6.27 -1.31 -18.77
CA ASP A 77 5.25 -2.35 -18.75
C ASP A 77 4.71 -2.57 -20.16
N THR A 78 4.82 -3.81 -20.62
CA THR A 78 4.22 -4.24 -21.88
C THR A 78 2.79 -4.71 -21.60
N VAL A 79 1.81 -4.01 -22.16
CA VAL A 79 0.42 -4.46 -22.14
C VAL A 79 0.25 -5.51 -23.21
N PHE A 80 0.14 -6.78 -22.81
CA PHE A 80 -0.28 -7.84 -23.71
C PHE A 80 -1.80 -7.73 -23.91
N MET A 81 -2.23 -7.50 -25.15
CA MET A 81 -3.63 -7.55 -25.58
C MET A 81 -4.01 -8.96 -26.05
#